data_AF-A0AAD8KAL3-F1
#
_entry.id   AF-A0AAD8KAL3-F1
#
_cell.length_a   1.000
_cell.length_b   1.000
_cell.length_c   1.000
_cell.angle_alpha   90.00
_cell.angle_beta   90.00
_cell.angle_gamma   90.00
#
_symmetry.space_group_name_H-M   'P 1'
#
loop_
_entity.id
_entity.type
_entity.pdbx_description
1 polymer ?
#
loop_
_entity_poly.entity_id
_entity_poly.type
_entity_poly.pdbx_seq_one_letter_code
_entity_poly.pdbx_strand_id
1 'polypeptide(L)'
;MGIRRVLLFLKSLDAYSFHRSNGASPATNPKVLDYLNDRSRVHKDAIEFCKNVLQTKLIDWDATFRSNLSRPIQNVDLVVTLGGDGTLLQASHLLDDSIPILGVNSDPTRPQEVQEFGDEFDATRSTGYLCAATVKNFEQVLSNILEGQRTPSELSRMSVHVNSMPLSTYALNDILVADPCPASVSRFSFRIRKDSQSSSPLVNCRSSGLRVSTAAGSSAAMLSAGGFPMPILSKDLQYMVREPISRDASQLNLMHGTIKPNQSMDIDWYTKDGLIFIDGSHPVHPVQHGDIIQVSSHAPALKIFLPNHLLPSKM
;
A
#
# COMPACT_ATOMS: atom_id res chain seq x y z
N MET A 1 -3.22 17.57 21.27
CA MET A 1 -3.34 18.83 20.50
C MET A 1 -4.52 18.66 19.56
N GLY A 2 -5.37 19.68 19.42
CA GLY A 2 -6.50 19.62 18.49
C GLY A 2 -6.02 19.77 17.04
N ILE A 3 -6.71 19.13 16.10
CA ILE A 3 -6.43 19.23 14.66
C ILE A 3 -6.81 20.64 14.21
N ARG A 4 -5.85 21.41 13.72
CA ARG A 4 -6.02 22.80 13.25
C ARG A 4 -5.73 22.95 11.77
N ARG A 5 -4.84 22.12 11.22
CA ARG A 5 -4.43 22.17 9.81
C ARG A 5 -4.56 20.82 9.13
N VAL A 6 -5.30 20.76 8.03
CA VAL A 6 -5.57 19.54 7.26
C VAL A 6 -4.97 19.64 5.85
N LEU A 7 -4.29 18.58 5.39
CA LEU A 7 -3.92 18.45 3.98
C LEU A 7 -4.85 17.47 3.27
N LEU A 8 -5.52 17.93 2.22
CA LEU A 8 -6.27 17.08 1.31
C LEU A 8 -5.35 16.56 0.20
N PHE A 9 -5.00 15.28 0.24
CA PHE A 9 -4.09 14.62 -0.68
C PHE A 9 -4.87 13.87 -1.78
N LEU A 10 -4.79 14.36 -3.01
CA LEU A 10 -5.70 14.01 -4.09
C LEU A 10 -5.10 13.02 -5.08
N LYS A 11 -5.90 12.02 -5.50
CA LYS A 11 -5.59 11.21 -6.68
C LYS A 11 -5.52 12.11 -7.92
N SER A 12 -4.48 11.95 -8.75
CA SER A 12 -4.41 12.67 -10.03
C SER A 12 -5.54 12.23 -10.96
N LEU A 13 -6.12 13.21 -11.65
CA LEU A 13 -7.16 13.01 -12.66
C LEU A 13 -6.60 12.42 -13.96
N ASP A 14 -5.28 12.51 -14.17
CA ASP A 14 -4.62 12.00 -15.37
C ASP A 14 -4.54 10.48 -15.45
N ALA A 15 -4.85 9.78 -14.36
CA ALA A 15 -4.99 8.33 -14.37
C ALA A 15 -6.10 7.83 -15.31
N TYR A 16 -7.02 8.72 -15.73
CA TYR A 16 -8.06 8.44 -16.73
C TYR A 16 -7.82 9.16 -18.05
N SER A 17 -6.80 10.03 -18.12
CA SER A 17 -6.33 10.64 -19.35
C SER A 17 -5.56 9.57 -20.13
N PHE A 18 -6.29 8.69 -20.82
CA PHE A 18 -5.70 7.93 -21.92
C PHE A 18 -5.12 8.96 -22.87
N HIS A 19 -3.81 9.12 -22.82
CA HIS A 19 -3.10 10.03 -23.69
C HIS A 19 -3.44 9.68 -25.13
N ARG A 20 -4.13 10.59 -25.81
CA ARG A 20 -4.09 10.78 -27.26
C ARG A 20 -2.68 11.19 -27.70
N SER A 21 -1.64 10.49 -27.24
CA SER A 21 -0.26 10.74 -27.66
C SER A 21 0.31 9.47 -28.26
N ASN A 22 0.63 9.60 -29.54
CA ASN A 22 1.26 8.67 -30.48
C ASN A 22 0.26 7.84 -31.30
N GLY A 23 0.36 8.06 -32.61
CA GLY A 23 -0.53 7.53 -33.63
C GLY A 23 -0.74 6.03 -33.52
N ALA A 24 -2.00 5.64 -33.76
CA ALA A 24 -2.56 4.30 -33.66
C ALA A 24 -2.74 3.77 -32.23
N SER A 25 -3.97 3.87 -31.73
CA SER A 25 -4.55 2.83 -30.88
C SER A 25 -5.98 2.54 -31.36
N PRO A 26 -6.28 1.29 -31.73
CA PRO A 26 -7.54 0.90 -32.35
C PRO A 26 -8.66 0.78 -31.31
N ALA A 27 -9.85 1.29 -31.66
CA ALA A 27 -11.15 0.95 -31.06
C ALA A 27 -11.17 0.67 -29.54
N THR A 28 -11.09 1.71 -28.70
CA THR A 28 -11.56 1.60 -27.30
C THR A 28 -13.06 1.30 -27.30
N ASN A 29 -13.46 0.19 -26.69
CA ASN A 29 -14.87 -0.17 -26.49
C ASN A 29 -15.63 1.04 -25.90
N PRO A 30 -16.67 1.58 -26.58
CA PRO A 30 -17.38 2.77 -26.13
C PRO A 30 -17.90 2.67 -24.69
N LYS A 31 -18.38 1.49 -24.28
CA LYS A 31 -18.85 1.26 -22.90
C LYS A 31 -17.73 1.43 -21.87
N VAL A 32 -16.53 0.96 -22.20
CA VAL A 32 -15.35 1.12 -21.33
C VAL A 32 -14.95 2.60 -21.24
N LEU A 33 -15.01 3.33 -22.35
CA LEU A 33 -14.70 4.76 -22.35
C LEU A 33 -15.70 5.57 -21.52
N ASP A 34 -17.00 5.31 -21.68
CA ASP A 34 -18.06 5.95 -20.90
C ASP A 34 -17.92 5.63 -19.41
N TYR A 35 -17.58 4.38 -19.07
CA TYR A 35 -17.30 3.96 -17.71
C TYR A 35 -16.10 4.69 -17.10
N LEU A 36 -14.99 4.84 -17.84
CA LEU A 36 -13.82 5.60 -17.37
C LEU A 36 -14.13 7.09 -17.20
N ASN A 37 -14.93 7.67 -18.08
CA ASN A 37 -15.41 9.05 -17.97
C ASN A 37 -16.29 9.24 -16.73
N ASP A 38 -17.19 8.29 -16.45
CA ASP A 38 -17.99 8.28 -15.23
C ASP A 38 -17.12 8.25 -13.98
N ARG A 39 -16.13 7.36 -13.91
CA ARG A 39 -15.20 7.28 -12.77
C ARG A 39 -14.43 8.58 -12.55
N SER A 40 -13.99 9.23 -13.64
CA SER A 40 -13.34 10.54 -13.56
C SER A 40 -14.28 11.62 -13.03
N ARG A 41 -15.54 11.65 -13.50
CA ARG A 41 -16.57 12.58 -13.01
C ARG A 41 -16.87 12.37 -11.53
N VAL A 42 -17.15 11.13 -11.12
CA VAL A 42 -17.44 10.76 -9.72
C VAL A 42 -16.30 11.18 -8.80
N HIS A 43 -15.05 10.97 -9.22
CA HIS A 43 -13.90 11.41 -8.44
C HIS A 43 -13.79 12.94 -8.34
N LYS A 44 -14.06 13.70 -9.41
CA LYS A 44 -14.09 15.17 -9.38
C LYS A 44 -15.19 15.69 -8.44
N ASP A 45 -16.38 15.11 -8.52
CA ASP A 45 -17.51 15.47 -7.66
C ASP A 45 -17.16 15.19 -6.18
N ALA A 46 -16.47 14.08 -5.91
CA ALA A 46 -15.96 13.76 -4.58
C ALA A 46 -14.96 14.80 -4.07
N ILE A 47 -14.05 15.30 -4.94
CA ILE A 47 -13.08 16.35 -4.59
C ILE A 47 -13.83 17.62 -4.16
N GLU A 48 -14.75 18.09 -4.99
CA GLU A 48 -15.47 19.33 -4.71
C GLU A 48 -16.36 19.19 -3.48
N PHE A 49 -17.02 18.04 -3.28
CA PHE A 49 -17.77 17.77 -2.06
C PHE A 49 -16.87 17.86 -0.81
N CYS A 50 -15.71 17.19 -0.81
CA CYS A 50 -14.82 17.18 0.36
C CYS A 50 -14.25 18.58 0.65
N LYS A 51 -13.92 19.36 -0.39
CA LYS A 51 -13.50 20.77 -0.22
C LYS A 51 -14.60 21.61 0.39
N ASN A 52 -15.84 21.49 -0.08
CA ASN A 52 -16.99 22.22 0.47
C ASN A 52 -17.21 21.87 1.94
N VAL A 53 -17.11 20.59 2.31
CA VAL A 53 -17.17 20.18 3.72
C VAL A 53 -16.05 20.81 4.54
N LEU A 54 -14.81 20.84 4.03
CA LEU A 54 -13.69 21.48 4.76
C LEU A 54 -13.89 22.99 4.92
N GLN A 55 -14.45 23.68 3.93
CA GLN A 55 -14.76 25.12 4.00
C GLN A 55 -15.77 25.49 5.09
N THR A 56 -16.69 24.58 5.45
CA THR A 56 -17.66 24.83 6.52
C THR A 56 -17.10 24.56 7.92
N LYS A 57 -15.92 23.93 8.04
CA LYS A 57 -15.27 23.66 9.32
C LYS A 57 -14.30 24.79 9.68
N LEU A 58 -14.18 25.09 10.97
CA LEU A 58 -13.27 26.12 11.50
C LEU A 58 -11.82 25.59 11.61
N ILE A 59 -11.24 25.15 10.50
CA ILE A 59 -9.88 24.61 10.39
C ILE A 59 -9.16 25.17 9.16
N ASP A 60 -7.84 25.30 9.24
CA ASP A 60 -7.01 25.60 8.07
C ASP A 60 -6.88 24.35 7.20
N TRP A 61 -6.88 24.50 5.88
CA TRP A 61 -6.67 23.39 4.98
C TRP A 61 -6.08 23.80 3.64
N ASP A 62 -5.34 22.88 3.04
CA ASP A 62 -4.81 23.00 1.69
C ASP A 62 -5.06 21.70 0.91
N ALA A 63 -5.00 21.74 -0.41
CA ALA A 63 -5.20 20.58 -1.27
C ALA A 63 -4.08 20.46 -2.30
N THR A 64 -3.59 19.24 -2.49
CA THR A 64 -2.53 18.97 -3.47
C THR A 64 -2.73 17.61 -4.13
N PHE A 65 -2.40 17.54 -5.41
CA PHE A 65 -2.38 16.27 -6.12
C PHE A 65 -1.13 15.49 -5.77
N ARG A 66 -1.27 14.17 -5.64
CA ARG A 66 -0.14 13.26 -5.38
C ARG A 66 1.01 13.40 -6.38
N SER A 67 0.73 13.81 -7.62
CA SER A 67 1.74 14.07 -8.67
C SER A 67 2.64 15.26 -8.37
N ASN A 68 2.22 16.16 -7.48
CA ASN A 68 2.91 17.41 -7.18
C ASN A 68 3.81 17.31 -5.94
N LEU A 69 3.75 16.19 -5.21
CA LEU A 69 4.51 15.99 -3.98
C LEU A 69 5.56 14.89 -4.15
N SER A 70 6.82 15.29 -3.96
CA SER A 70 7.98 14.39 -3.88
C SER A 70 8.75 14.53 -2.57
N ARG A 71 8.26 15.38 -1.65
CA ARG A 71 8.88 15.67 -0.36
C ARG A 71 8.01 15.16 0.78
N PRO A 72 8.61 14.83 1.95
CA PRO A 72 7.85 14.49 3.14
C PRO A 72 6.80 15.56 3.49
N ILE A 73 5.61 15.13 3.88
CA ILE A 73 4.53 16.01 4.32
C ILE A 73 4.83 16.44 5.75
N GLN A 74 4.80 17.75 5.99
CA GLN A 74 5.10 18.37 7.27
C GLN A 74 4.13 19.51 7.56
N ASN A 75 4.11 19.99 8.81
CA ASN A 75 3.36 21.17 9.24
C ASN A 75 1.85 21.07 9.05
N VAL A 76 1.29 19.87 9.21
CA VAL A 76 -0.16 19.60 9.21
C VAL A 76 -0.49 18.61 10.33
N ASP A 77 -1.71 18.67 10.85
CA ASP A 77 -2.15 17.84 11.97
C ASP A 77 -2.93 16.59 11.51
N LEU A 78 -3.35 16.56 10.24
CA LEU A 78 -4.09 15.47 9.62
C LEU A 78 -3.89 15.49 8.10
N VAL A 79 -3.65 14.32 7.52
CA VAL A 79 -3.77 14.11 6.08
C VAL A 79 -5.09 13.39 5.77
N VAL A 80 -5.85 13.92 4.83
CA VAL A 80 -7.05 13.27 4.28
C VAL A 80 -6.75 12.88 2.85
N THR A 81 -6.72 11.58 2.54
CA THR A 81 -6.50 11.12 1.17
C THR A 81 -7.83 10.90 0.48
N LEU A 82 -7.97 11.42 -0.74
CA LEU A 82 -9.16 11.21 -1.54
C LEU A 82 -8.83 10.39 -2.79
N GLY A 83 -9.36 9.17 -2.85
CA GLY A 83 -9.03 8.20 -3.89
C GLY A 83 -9.43 6.80 -3.48
N GLY A 84 -8.48 5.86 -3.50
CA GLY A 84 -8.63 4.53 -2.92
C GLY A 84 -7.39 4.18 -2.10
N ASP A 85 -7.20 2.91 -1.78
CA ASP A 85 -6.03 2.46 -1.01
C ASP A 85 -4.70 2.87 -1.66
N GLY A 86 -4.60 2.85 -2.99
CA GLY A 86 -3.40 3.29 -3.70
C GLY A 86 -3.03 4.77 -3.48
N THR A 87 -4.01 5.64 -3.21
CA THR A 87 -3.73 7.03 -2.84
C THR A 87 -3.24 7.12 -1.39
N LEU A 88 -3.82 6.31 -0.50
CA LEU A 88 -3.42 6.20 0.89
C LEU A 88 -1.99 5.65 1.04
N LEU A 89 -1.64 4.60 0.29
CA LEU A 89 -0.30 4.03 0.25
C LEU A 89 0.74 5.09 -0.13
N GLN A 90 0.49 5.83 -1.22
CA GLN A 90 1.40 6.89 -1.65
C GLN A 90 1.55 8.02 -0.63
N ALA A 91 0.46 8.44 0.02
CA ALA A 91 0.56 9.41 1.10
C ALA A 91 1.38 8.85 2.28
N SER A 92 1.21 7.57 2.62
CA SER A 92 1.94 6.93 3.73
C SER A 92 3.46 6.90 3.54
N HIS A 93 3.94 6.94 2.29
CA HIS A 93 5.35 7.03 1.94
C HIS A 93 5.97 8.38 2.27
N LEU A 94 5.14 9.43 2.41
CA LEU A 94 5.56 10.79 2.68
C LEU A 94 5.35 11.20 4.14
N LEU A 95 4.84 10.30 4.98
CA LEU A 95 4.51 10.59 6.38
C LEU A 95 5.47 9.93 7.36
N ASP A 96 5.76 10.65 8.44
CA ASP A 96 6.37 10.10 9.64
C ASP A 96 5.32 9.42 10.53
N ASP A 97 5.63 9.21 11.82
CA ASP A 97 4.73 8.63 12.82
C ASP A 97 3.95 9.67 13.64
N SER A 98 4.11 10.96 13.32
CA SER A 98 3.46 12.06 14.06
C SER A 98 2.11 12.44 13.48
N ILE A 99 1.97 12.38 12.15
CA ILE A 99 0.78 12.87 11.41
C ILE A 99 -0.20 11.71 11.13
N PRO A 100 -1.43 11.73 11.67
CA PRO A 100 -2.44 10.75 11.33
C PRO A 100 -2.99 10.92 9.91
N ILE A 101 -3.48 9.82 9.32
CA ILE A 101 -4.09 9.80 8.00
C ILE A 101 -5.53 9.27 8.03
N LEU A 102 -6.41 9.88 7.23
CA LEU A 102 -7.78 9.43 6.97
C LEU A 102 -7.95 9.11 5.48
N GLY A 103 -8.26 7.85 5.17
CA GLY A 103 -8.63 7.42 3.83
C GLY A 103 -10.10 7.69 3.50
N VAL A 104 -10.35 8.40 2.40
CA VAL A 104 -11.68 8.61 1.82
C VAL A 104 -11.74 7.93 0.46
N ASN A 105 -12.53 6.86 0.36
CA ASN A 105 -12.80 6.19 -0.91
C ASN A 105 -13.75 7.06 -1.75
N SER A 106 -13.19 7.71 -2.77
CA SER A 106 -13.93 8.63 -3.64
C SER A 106 -14.80 7.92 -4.67
N ASP A 107 -14.47 6.69 -5.02
CA ASP A 107 -15.13 5.92 -6.09
C ASP A 107 -15.26 4.44 -5.69
N PRO A 108 -16.10 4.12 -4.68
CA PRO A 108 -16.27 2.75 -4.21
C PRO A 108 -16.92 1.85 -5.25
N THR A 109 -16.56 0.57 -5.28
CA THR A 109 -17.22 -0.44 -6.12
C THR A 109 -18.72 -0.46 -5.88
N ARG A 110 -19.49 -0.47 -6.98
CA ARG A 110 -20.95 -0.51 -6.98
C ARG A 110 -21.39 -1.91 -7.41
N PRO A 111 -21.92 -2.75 -6.50
CA PRO A 111 -22.26 -4.13 -6.82
C PRO A 111 -23.23 -4.27 -8.01
N GLN A 112 -24.14 -3.31 -8.17
CA GLN A 112 -25.08 -3.29 -9.30
C GLN A 112 -24.37 -3.17 -10.64
N GLU A 113 -23.36 -2.30 -10.75
CA GLU A 113 -22.59 -2.12 -11.99
C GLU A 113 -21.75 -3.36 -12.31
N VAL A 114 -21.18 -4.01 -11.28
CA VAL A 114 -20.44 -5.27 -11.47
C VAL A 114 -21.36 -6.38 -11.96
N GLN A 115 -22.59 -6.46 -11.43
CA GLN A 115 -23.58 -7.44 -11.87
C GLN A 115 -24.07 -7.18 -13.30
N GLU A 116 -24.24 -5.90 -13.67
CA GLU A 116 -24.75 -5.51 -14.98
C GLU A 116 -23.71 -5.65 -16.10
N PHE A 117 -22.45 -5.24 -15.84
CA PHE A 117 -21.42 -5.12 -16.87
C PHE A 117 -20.26 -6.12 -16.75
N GLY A 118 -20.25 -6.95 -15.70
CA GLY A 118 -19.11 -7.83 -15.38
C GLY A 118 -18.75 -8.86 -16.45
N ASP A 119 -19.72 -9.25 -17.29
CA ASP A 119 -19.50 -10.16 -18.42
C ASP A 119 -18.92 -9.44 -19.65
N GLU A 120 -18.93 -8.10 -19.66
CA GLU A 120 -18.45 -7.28 -20.78
C GLU A 120 -17.04 -6.72 -20.53
N PHE A 121 -16.79 -6.25 -19.31
CA PHE A 121 -15.50 -5.71 -18.88
C PHE A 121 -15.39 -5.69 -17.35
N ASP A 122 -14.19 -5.42 -16.84
CA ASP A 122 -13.99 -5.21 -15.40
C ASP A 122 -14.66 -3.90 -14.92
N ALA A 123 -15.90 -4.05 -14.46
CA ALA A 123 -16.70 -2.98 -13.88
C ALA A 123 -16.47 -2.79 -12.37
N THR A 124 -15.38 -3.33 -11.82
CA THR A 124 -15.01 -3.01 -10.43
C THR A 124 -14.46 -1.58 -10.33
N ARG A 125 -14.64 -0.97 -9.15
CA ARG A 125 -14.04 0.32 -8.79
C ARG A 125 -13.10 0.12 -7.62
N SER A 126 -12.93 1.11 -6.74
CA SER A 126 -12.03 0.95 -5.60
C SER A 126 -12.70 0.18 -4.47
N THR A 127 -12.03 -0.84 -3.94
CA THR A 127 -12.42 -1.50 -2.69
C THR A 127 -12.29 -0.52 -1.51
N GLY A 128 -11.17 0.18 -1.39
CA GLY A 128 -10.92 1.12 -0.29
C GLY A 128 -10.88 0.42 1.07
N TYR A 129 -10.16 -0.69 1.16
CA TYR A 129 -10.07 -1.53 2.34
C TYR A 129 -9.57 -0.77 3.58
N LEU A 130 -8.62 0.16 3.41
CA LEU A 130 -8.09 1.00 4.48
C LEU A 130 -8.82 2.35 4.61
N CYS A 131 -9.71 2.68 3.66
CA CYS A 131 -10.46 3.93 3.69
C CYS A 131 -11.61 3.87 4.68
N ALA A 132 -11.51 4.62 5.78
CA ALA A 132 -12.57 4.69 6.78
C ALA A 132 -13.79 5.53 6.40
N ALA A 133 -13.70 6.32 5.33
CA ALA A 133 -14.80 7.12 4.84
C ALA A 133 -15.00 6.94 3.34
N THR A 134 -16.17 7.34 2.90
CA THR A 134 -16.55 7.61 1.50
C THR A 134 -17.15 9.00 1.46
N VAL A 135 -17.46 9.52 0.27
CA VAL A 135 -18.18 10.79 0.11
C VAL A 135 -19.46 10.82 0.97
N LYS A 136 -20.17 9.69 1.09
CA LYS A 136 -21.45 9.59 1.80
C LYS A 136 -21.37 9.87 3.30
N ASN A 137 -20.22 9.62 3.93
CA ASN A 137 -20.06 9.75 5.39
C ASN A 137 -18.84 10.60 5.78
N PHE A 138 -18.17 11.24 4.82
CA PHE A 138 -16.95 12.01 5.06
C PHE A 138 -17.16 13.09 6.12
N GLU A 139 -18.23 13.88 6.01
CA GLU A 139 -18.50 14.98 6.95
C GLU A 139 -18.66 14.49 8.39
N GLN A 140 -19.42 13.40 8.60
CA GLN A 140 -19.61 12.83 9.93
C GLN A 140 -18.29 12.30 10.48
N VAL A 141 -17.54 11.55 9.67
CA VAL A 141 -16.26 10.96 10.10
C VAL A 141 -15.24 12.04 10.44
N LEU A 142 -15.15 13.09 9.62
CA LEU A 142 -14.26 14.23 9.87
C LEU A 142 -14.67 14.95 11.17
N SER A 143 -15.96 15.24 11.36
CA SER A 143 -16.44 15.94 12.56
C SER A 143 -16.10 15.14 13.84
N ASN A 144 -16.31 13.82 13.84
CA ASN A 144 -15.93 12.96 14.97
C ASN A 144 -14.42 12.98 15.25
N ILE A 145 -13.58 13.12 14.22
CA ILE A 145 -12.13 13.23 14.35
C ILE A 145 -11.74 14.59 14.94
N LEU A 146 -12.31 15.68 14.44
CA LEU A 146 -12.04 17.04 14.92
C LEU A 146 -12.50 17.24 16.38
N GLU A 147 -13.59 16.59 16.76
CA GLU A 147 -14.14 16.59 18.12
C GLU A 147 -13.40 15.60 19.07
N GLY A 148 -12.44 14.83 18.56
CA GLY A 148 -11.66 13.87 19.36
C GLY A 148 -12.43 12.60 19.75
N GLN A 149 -13.61 12.36 19.17
CA GLN A 149 -14.43 11.18 19.42
C GLN A 149 -13.87 9.91 18.74
N ARG A 150 -12.92 10.08 17.82
CA ARG A 150 -12.23 8.99 17.14
C ARG A 150 -10.73 9.15 17.28
N THR A 151 -10.05 8.06 17.60
CA THR A 151 -8.59 8.01 17.73
C THR A 151 -7.97 7.22 16.58
N PRO A 152 -6.77 7.61 16.12
CA PRO A 152 -6.04 6.83 15.12
C PRO A 152 -5.50 5.53 15.74
N SER A 153 -5.40 4.50 14.92
CA SER A 153 -4.67 3.26 15.20
C SER A 153 -3.25 3.36 14.65
N GLU A 154 -2.34 2.55 15.17
CA GLU A 154 -0.95 2.47 14.70
C GLU A 154 -0.75 1.21 13.86
N LEU A 155 -0.60 1.36 12.55
CA LEU A 155 -0.24 0.26 11.65
C LEU A 155 1.27 0.10 11.56
N SER A 156 1.71 -1.16 11.59
CA SER A 156 3.09 -1.50 11.31
C SER A 156 3.43 -1.18 9.86
N ARG A 157 4.59 -0.55 9.65
CA ARG A 157 5.24 -0.45 8.34
C ARG A 157 6.49 -1.31 8.31
N MET A 158 6.98 -1.59 7.11
CA MET A 158 8.19 -2.35 6.87
C MET A 158 9.33 -1.42 6.51
N SER A 159 10.46 -1.61 7.19
CA SER A 159 11.73 -0.98 6.85
C SER A 159 12.56 -1.92 5.98
N VAL A 160 13.25 -1.35 5.00
CA VAL A 160 14.16 -2.06 4.11
C VAL A 160 15.51 -1.35 4.14
N HIS A 161 16.59 -2.11 4.31
CA HIS A 161 17.96 -1.63 4.14
C HIS A 161 18.61 -2.38 2.99
N VAL A 162 19.38 -1.69 2.18
CA VAL A 162 20.24 -2.29 1.14
C VAL A 162 21.68 -1.95 1.50
N ASN A 163 22.53 -2.96 1.70
CA ASN A 163 23.92 -2.79 2.14
C ASN A 163 24.05 -1.92 3.39
N SER A 164 23.18 -2.15 4.39
CA SER A 164 23.06 -1.37 5.63
C SER A 164 22.58 0.08 5.48
N MET A 165 22.25 0.53 4.26
CA MET A 165 21.68 1.85 4.02
C MET A 165 20.14 1.77 4.01
N PRO A 166 19.43 2.56 4.84
CA PRO A 166 17.97 2.55 4.86
C PRO A 166 17.41 3.12 3.56
N LEU A 167 16.38 2.47 3.02
CA LEU A 167 15.54 3.08 1.99
C LEU A 167 14.67 4.18 2.63
N SER A 168 14.42 5.25 1.88
CA SER A 168 13.63 6.39 2.36
C SER A 168 12.13 6.08 2.51
N THR A 169 11.66 5.02 1.88
CA THR A 169 10.24 4.64 1.87
C THR A 169 10.00 3.41 2.74
N TYR A 170 9.02 3.52 3.63
CA TYR A 170 8.52 2.40 4.42
C TYR A 170 7.31 1.76 3.72
N ALA A 171 7.33 0.44 3.53
CA ALA A 171 6.21 -0.26 2.89
C ALA A 171 5.04 -0.41 3.89
N LEU A 172 3.84 -0.04 3.50
CA LEU A 172 2.64 -0.25 4.30
C LEU A 172 2.00 -1.62 4.03
N ASN A 173 2.02 -2.11 2.79
CA ASN A 173 1.45 -3.40 2.40
C ASN A 173 2.53 -4.47 2.24
N ASP A 174 3.36 -4.36 1.22
CA ASP A 174 4.31 -5.41 0.85
C ASP A 174 5.49 -4.87 0.04
N ILE A 175 6.57 -5.64 0.06
CA ILE A 175 7.64 -5.54 -0.92
C ILE A 175 7.70 -6.80 -1.76
N LEU A 176 8.08 -6.65 -3.02
CA LEU A 176 8.48 -7.75 -3.89
C LEU A 176 9.92 -7.54 -4.33
N VAL A 177 10.80 -8.47 -3.99
CA VAL A 177 12.17 -8.53 -4.51
C VAL A 177 12.20 -9.53 -5.65
N ALA A 178 12.47 -9.07 -6.87
CA ALA A 178 12.43 -9.90 -8.06
C ALA A 178 13.34 -9.39 -9.18
N ASP A 179 13.59 -10.24 -10.17
CA ASP A 179 14.17 -9.86 -11.45
C ASP A 179 13.27 -8.81 -12.15
N PRO A 180 13.83 -7.78 -12.82
CA PRO A 180 13.04 -6.80 -13.58
C PRO A 180 12.15 -7.44 -14.66
N CYS A 181 12.60 -8.55 -15.24
CA CYS A 181 11.85 -9.31 -16.22
C CYS A 181 11.02 -10.39 -15.50
N PRO A 182 9.68 -10.33 -15.53
CA PRO A 182 8.83 -11.30 -14.81
C PRO A 182 8.97 -12.75 -15.34
N ALA A 183 9.54 -12.94 -16.53
CA ALA A 183 9.83 -14.25 -17.11
C ALA A 183 11.22 -14.80 -16.72
N SER A 184 12.02 -14.03 -15.96
CA SER A 184 13.38 -14.41 -15.57
C SER A 184 13.45 -14.91 -14.12
N VAL A 185 14.43 -15.76 -13.86
CA VAL A 185 14.60 -16.40 -12.55
C VAL A 185 15.43 -15.52 -11.63
N SER A 186 14.86 -15.19 -10.46
CA SER A 186 15.56 -14.57 -9.35
C SER A 186 16.38 -15.62 -8.60
N ARG A 187 17.64 -15.31 -8.29
CA ARG A 187 18.52 -16.12 -7.44
C ARG A 187 18.88 -15.32 -6.19
N PHE A 188 18.56 -15.86 -5.03
CA PHE A 188 18.87 -15.24 -3.74
C PHE A 188 18.95 -16.30 -2.65
N SER A 189 19.58 -15.96 -1.52
CA SER A 189 19.42 -16.72 -0.29
C SER A 189 18.83 -15.84 0.79
N PHE A 190 18.13 -16.42 1.75
CA PHE A 190 17.66 -15.67 2.90
C PHE A 190 17.79 -16.42 4.21
N ARG A 191 17.83 -15.66 5.31
CA ARG A 191 17.74 -16.18 6.68
C ARG A 191 16.99 -15.20 7.56
N ILE A 192 16.34 -15.72 8.59
CA ILE A 192 15.72 -14.91 9.65
C ILE A 192 16.70 -14.84 10.81
N ARG A 193 17.13 -13.62 11.13
CA ARG A 193 17.91 -13.31 12.32
C ARG A 193 16.97 -12.93 13.46
N LYS A 194 17.32 -13.37 14.66
CA LYS A 194 16.69 -12.94 15.91
C LYS A 194 17.77 -12.26 16.74
N ASP A 195 17.44 -11.13 17.34
CA ASP A 195 18.41 -10.37 18.12
C ASP A 195 19.08 -11.25 19.16
N SER A 196 20.42 -11.27 19.16
CA SER A 196 21.27 -11.99 20.12
C SER A 196 21.12 -13.52 20.18
N GLN A 197 20.53 -14.18 19.15
CA GLN A 197 20.36 -15.66 19.10
C GLN A 197 20.81 -16.26 17.76
N SER A 198 20.83 -17.60 17.67
CA SER A 198 21.13 -18.32 16.43
C SER A 198 20.11 -17.99 15.34
N SER A 199 20.59 -17.67 14.14
CA SER A 199 19.75 -17.43 12.96
C SER A 199 19.04 -18.72 12.50
N SER A 200 17.96 -18.57 11.75
CA SER A 200 17.38 -19.69 10.99
C SER A 200 18.42 -20.29 10.04
N PRO A 201 18.23 -21.54 9.55
CA PRO A 201 19.04 -22.05 8.46
C PRO A 201 18.97 -21.13 7.24
N LEU A 202 20.06 -21.10 6.48
CA LEU A 202 20.13 -20.39 5.20
C LEU A 202 19.30 -21.14 4.16
N VAL A 203 18.39 -20.43 3.51
CA VAL A 203 17.54 -20.97 2.46
C VAL A 203 18.01 -20.42 1.12
N ASN A 204 18.37 -21.30 0.18
CA ASN A 204 18.78 -20.92 -1.17
C ASN A 204 17.59 -21.03 -2.11
N CYS A 205 17.30 -19.95 -2.84
CA CYS A 205 16.10 -19.85 -3.67
C CYS A 205 16.45 -19.55 -5.13
N ARG A 206 15.72 -20.25 -6.01
CA ARG A 206 15.55 -19.89 -7.41
C ARG A 206 14.04 -19.78 -7.63
N SER A 207 13.54 -18.61 -7.99
CA SER A 207 12.09 -18.37 -7.96
C SER A 207 11.72 -17.16 -8.85
N SER A 208 10.43 -16.82 -8.94
CA SER A 208 9.98 -15.56 -9.57
C SER A 208 10.05 -14.35 -8.63
N GLY A 209 10.66 -14.53 -7.44
CA GLY A 209 10.90 -13.49 -6.46
C GLY A 209 10.53 -13.89 -5.03
N LEU A 210 10.70 -12.95 -4.11
CA LEU A 210 10.32 -13.04 -2.70
C LEU A 210 9.40 -11.88 -2.36
N ARG A 211 8.19 -12.19 -1.86
CA ARG A 211 7.27 -11.19 -1.32
C ARG A 211 7.37 -11.19 0.20
N VAL A 212 7.42 -10.01 0.80
CA VAL A 212 7.26 -9.82 2.25
C VAL A 212 6.15 -8.82 2.47
N SER A 213 5.22 -9.08 3.39
CA SER A 213 4.05 -8.25 3.63
C SER A 213 3.84 -7.97 5.12
N THR A 214 3.32 -6.78 5.43
CA THR A 214 2.81 -6.41 6.76
C THR A 214 1.40 -7.00 6.97
N ALA A 215 0.79 -6.73 8.13
CA ALA A 215 -0.60 -7.06 8.36
C ALA A 215 -1.57 -6.36 7.39
N ALA A 216 -1.32 -5.11 7.02
CA ALA A 216 -2.18 -4.36 6.11
C ALA A 216 -2.16 -4.93 4.68
N GLY A 217 -1.01 -5.45 4.23
CA GLY A 217 -0.89 -6.11 2.93
C GLY A 217 -1.31 -7.59 2.91
N SER A 218 -1.56 -8.18 4.09
CA SER A 218 -1.84 -9.62 4.22
C SER A 218 -3.12 -10.08 3.54
N SER A 219 -4.10 -9.17 3.36
CA SER A 219 -5.36 -9.40 2.63
C SER A 219 -5.29 -9.04 1.14
N ALA A 220 -4.17 -8.50 0.67
CA ALA A 220 -3.95 -8.06 -0.70
C ALA A 220 -3.14 -9.10 -1.49
N ALA A 221 -2.03 -8.69 -2.13
CA ALA A 221 -1.22 -9.54 -2.98
C ALA A 221 -0.62 -10.75 -2.25
N MET A 222 -0.44 -10.67 -0.92
CA MET A 222 -0.03 -11.82 -0.11
C MET A 222 -1.11 -12.90 -0.05
N LEU A 223 -2.37 -12.53 0.19
CA LEU A 223 -3.48 -13.49 0.20
C LEU A 223 -3.65 -14.17 -1.16
N SER A 224 -3.61 -13.38 -2.25
CA SER A 224 -3.72 -13.90 -3.62
C SER A 224 -2.58 -14.86 -3.98
N ALA A 225 -1.42 -14.75 -3.34
CA ALA A 225 -0.29 -15.65 -3.55
C ALA A 225 -0.42 -16.97 -2.77
N GLY A 226 -1.45 -17.13 -1.93
CA GLY A 226 -1.64 -18.29 -1.05
C GLY A 226 -1.19 -18.06 0.39
N GLY A 227 -0.89 -16.82 0.77
CA GLY A 227 -0.66 -16.44 2.16
C GLY A 227 -1.93 -16.43 3.00
N PHE A 228 -1.84 -15.94 4.22
CA PHE A 228 -2.99 -15.84 5.15
C PHE A 228 -3.23 -14.41 5.64
N PRO A 229 -4.48 -14.04 5.94
CA PRO A 229 -4.77 -12.74 6.54
C PRO A 229 -4.22 -12.68 7.98
N MET A 230 -3.69 -11.52 8.36
CA MET A 230 -3.19 -11.25 9.71
C MET A 230 -4.09 -10.22 10.41
N PRO A 231 -4.16 -10.23 11.76
CA PRO A 231 -4.83 -9.16 12.50
C PRO A 231 -4.24 -7.81 12.10
N ILE A 232 -5.08 -6.83 11.74
CA ILE A 232 -4.63 -5.58 11.09
C ILE A 232 -3.59 -4.80 11.92
N LEU A 233 -3.63 -4.93 13.25
CA LEU A 233 -2.69 -4.28 14.19
C LEU A 233 -1.45 -5.12 14.52
N SER A 234 -1.27 -6.29 13.89
CA SER A 234 -0.10 -7.13 14.10
C SER A 234 1.18 -6.43 13.61
N LYS A 235 2.26 -6.62 14.36
CA LYS A 235 3.63 -6.17 14.01
C LYS A 235 4.46 -7.26 13.34
N ASP A 236 3.89 -8.45 13.19
CA ASP A 236 4.51 -9.54 12.44
C ASP A 236 4.52 -9.19 10.94
N LEU A 237 5.55 -9.66 10.24
CA LEU A 237 5.56 -9.72 8.78
C LEU A 237 5.32 -11.17 8.34
N GLN A 238 4.83 -11.32 7.11
CA GLN A 238 4.67 -12.60 6.43
C GLN A 238 5.55 -12.58 5.18
N TYR A 239 6.30 -13.65 4.92
CA TYR A 239 7.12 -13.75 3.71
C TYR A 239 6.72 -14.97 2.89
N MET A 240 6.78 -14.86 1.56
CA MET A 240 6.48 -15.93 0.63
C MET A 240 7.40 -15.88 -0.60
N VAL A 241 8.12 -16.97 -0.83
CA VAL A 241 8.87 -17.20 -2.07
C VAL A 241 7.87 -17.57 -3.17
N ARG A 242 7.88 -16.83 -4.28
CA ARG A 242 6.96 -17.04 -5.40
C ARG A 242 7.48 -18.10 -6.36
N GLU A 243 6.69 -19.14 -6.63
CA GLU A 243 6.99 -20.21 -7.60
C GLU A 243 8.42 -20.80 -7.39
N PRO A 244 8.74 -21.32 -6.19
CA PRO A 244 10.08 -21.81 -5.88
C PRO A 244 10.44 -23.02 -6.77
N ILE A 245 11.60 -22.93 -7.43
CA ILE A 245 12.24 -24.04 -8.14
C ILE A 245 13.02 -24.85 -7.10
N SER A 246 12.31 -25.62 -6.27
CA SER A 246 12.93 -26.51 -5.28
C SER A 246 13.18 -27.90 -5.89
N ARG A 247 14.31 -28.51 -5.51
CA ARG A 247 14.61 -29.93 -5.76
C ARG A 247 14.35 -30.81 -4.54
N ASP A 248 14.07 -30.20 -3.38
CA ASP A 248 13.94 -30.87 -2.09
C ASP A 248 12.61 -30.49 -1.44
N ALA A 249 11.77 -31.50 -1.19
CA ALA A 249 10.47 -31.32 -0.56
C ALA A 249 10.58 -30.81 0.88
N SER A 250 11.68 -31.09 1.59
CA SER A 250 11.89 -30.63 2.96
C SER A 250 12.05 -29.11 3.07
N GLN A 251 12.49 -28.44 1.99
CA GLN A 251 12.64 -26.99 1.93
C GLN A 251 11.35 -26.25 1.57
N LEU A 252 10.32 -26.95 1.09
CA LEU A 252 9.04 -26.32 0.74
C LEU A 252 8.38 -25.63 1.94
N ASN A 253 8.51 -26.24 3.14
CA ASN A 253 7.99 -25.68 4.38
C ASN A 253 8.70 -24.38 4.82
N LEU A 254 9.85 -24.05 4.22
CA LEU A 254 10.60 -22.83 4.51
C LEU A 254 10.27 -21.69 3.55
N MET A 255 9.54 -21.96 2.46
CA MET A 255 9.23 -20.99 1.41
C MET A 255 8.16 -19.96 1.82
N HIS A 256 7.46 -20.20 2.93
CA HIS A 256 6.45 -19.31 3.48
C HIS A 256 6.52 -19.32 5.00
N GLY A 257 6.40 -18.15 5.63
CA GLY A 257 6.48 -18.06 7.08
C GLY A 257 6.26 -16.64 7.60
N THR A 258 6.63 -16.42 8.86
CA THR A 258 6.49 -15.13 9.53
C THR A 258 7.83 -14.62 10.07
N ILE A 259 7.96 -13.30 10.14
CA ILE A 259 9.06 -12.58 10.79
C ILE A 259 8.45 -11.85 11.99
N LYS A 260 8.89 -12.19 13.20
CA LYS A 260 8.42 -11.57 14.43
C LYS A 260 9.04 -10.17 14.63
N PRO A 261 8.49 -9.32 15.52
CA PRO A 261 8.96 -7.95 15.67
C PRO A 261 10.40 -7.83 16.17
N ASN A 262 10.94 -8.85 16.83
CA ASN A 262 12.34 -8.95 17.28
C ASN A 262 13.23 -9.72 16.30
N GLN A 263 12.80 -9.82 15.04
CA GLN A 263 13.51 -10.52 13.98
C GLN A 263 13.68 -9.62 12.76
N SER A 264 14.71 -9.92 11.98
CA SER A 264 14.89 -9.38 10.63
C SER A 264 15.12 -10.51 9.65
N MET A 265 14.76 -10.29 8.39
CA MET A 265 15.15 -11.18 7.29
C MET A 265 16.28 -10.53 6.52
N ASP A 266 17.37 -11.25 6.31
CA ASP A 266 18.41 -10.85 5.35
C ASP A 266 18.29 -11.68 4.10
N ILE A 267 18.48 -11.03 2.97
CA ILE A 267 18.38 -11.58 1.64
C ILE A 267 19.68 -11.23 0.91
N ASP A 268 20.48 -12.24 0.60
CA ASP A 268 21.66 -12.09 -0.25
C ASP A 268 21.24 -12.27 -1.71
N TRP A 269 21.43 -11.23 -2.54
CA TRP A 269 20.99 -11.24 -3.93
C TRP A 269 22.09 -11.73 -4.89
N TYR A 270 21.77 -12.70 -5.75
CA TYR A 270 22.73 -13.33 -6.66
C TYR A 270 22.41 -13.16 -8.15
N THR A 271 21.27 -12.60 -8.54
CA THR A 271 21.03 -12.23 -9.95
C THR A 271 21.78 -10.94 -10.28
N LYS A 272 22.19 -10.77 -11.55
CA LYS A 272 22.91 -9.57 -12.02
C LYS A 272 22.15 -8.28 -11.66
N ASP A 273 20.88 -8.24 -12.02
CA ASP A 273 19.97 -7.12 -11.82
C ASP A 273 18.76 -7.59 -11.01
N GLY A 274 18.22 -6.74 -10.15
CA GLY A 274 17.04 -6.99 -9.34
C GLY A 274 16.32 -5.68 -9.00
N LEU A 275 15.05 -5.79 -8.64
CA LEU A 275 14.23 -4.67 -8.19
C LEU A 275 13.52 -5.02 -6.89
N ILE A 276 13.51 -4.07 -5.96
CA ILE A 276 12.63 -4.04 -4.80
C ILE A 276 11.46 -3.13 -5.15
N PHE A 277 10.29 -3.73 -5.37
CA PHE A 277 9.03 -3.02 -5.55
C PHE A 277 8.40 -2.78 -4.18
N ILE A 278 8.00 -1.54 -3.88
CA ILE A 278 7.42 -1.15 -2.58
C ILE A 278 5.98 -0.72 -2.81
N ASP A 279 5.03 -1.41 -2.17
CA ASP A 279 3.57 -1.14 -2.25
C ASP A 279 3.00 -1.03 -3.68
N GLY A 280 3.56 -1.82 -4.60
CA GLY A 280 3.13 -1.88 -6.00
C GLY A 280 4.23 -1.47 -6.97
N SER A 281 3.86 -0.82 -8.07
CA SER A 281 4.80 -0.53 -9.16
C SER A 281 5.77 0.61 -8.88
N HIS A 282 5.49 1.47 -7.89
CA HIS A 282 6.33 2.60 -7.50
C HIS A 282 6.12 2.92 -5.99
N PRO A 283 7.19 3.23 -5.25
CA PRO A 283 8.59 3.35 -5.69
C PRO A 283 9.27 1.99 -5.92
N VAL A 284 10.36 2.03 -6.70
CA VAL A 284 11.19 0.86 -7.01
C VAL A 284 12.65 1.19 -6.69
N HIS A 285 13.35 0.25 -6.07
CA HIS A 285 14.78 0.37 -5.77
C HIS A 285 15.58 -0.72 -6.50
N PRO A 286 16.59 -0.38 -7.32
CA PRO A 286 17.44 -1.37 -7.97
C PRO A 286 18.37 -2.06 -6.98
N VAL A 287 18.63 -3.34 -7.20
CA VAL A 287 19.65 -4.12 -6.49
C VAL A 287 20.49 -4.88 -7.50
N GLN A 288 21.74 -5.12 -7.16
CA GLN A 288 22.73 -5.80 -8.01
C GLN A 288 23.28 -7.04 -7.34
N HIS A 289 23.89 -7.90 -8.13
CA HIS A 289 24.58 -9.09 -7.62
C HIS A 289 25.53 -8.74 -6.47
N GLY A 290 25.38 -9.42 -5.34
CA GLY A 290 26.17 -9.20 -4.13
C GLY A 290 25.53 -8.26 -3.11
N ASP A 291 24.44 -7.57 -3.45
CA ASP A 291 23.72 -6.74 -2.49
C ASP A 291 23.06 -7.58 -1.39
N ILE A 292 23.05 -7.01 -0.18
CA ILE A 292 22.37 -7.58 0.98
C ILE A 292 21.17 -6.70 1.32
N ILE A 293 19.98 -7.29 1.29
CA ILE A 293 18.72 -6.63 1.61
C ILE A 293 18.27 -7.10 2.99
N GLN A 294 18.03 -6.18 3.92
CA GLN A 294 17.49 -6.48 5.24
C GLN A 294 16.08 -5.93 5.38
N VAL A 295 15.16 -6.75 5.88
CA VAL A 295 13.74 -6.44 6.03
C VAL A 295 13.32 -6.63 7.49
N SER A 296 12.61 -5.65 8.07
CA SER A 296 12.07 -5.75 9.44
C SER A 296 10.88 -4.82 9.66
N SER A 297 10.10 -5.06 10.72
CA SER A 297 8.97 -4.19 11.12
C SER A 297 9.36 -2.99 12.00
N HIS A 298 10.64 -2.61 12.01
CA HIS A 298 11.17 -1.49 12.80
C HIS A 298 10.92 -0.09 12.20
N ALA A 299 10.12 0.02 11.14
CA ALA A 299 9.76 1.34 10.61
C ALA A 299 8.85 2.08 11.61
N PRO A 300 8.89 3.43 11.65
CA PRO A 300 7.92 4.21 12.41
C PRO A 300 6.49 3.83 12.00
N ALA A 301 5.59 3.64 12.97
CA ALA A 301 4.22 3.22 12.68
C ALA A 301 3.45 4.32 11.92
N LEU A 302 2.47 3.92 11.11
CA LEU A 302 1.54 4.86 10.48
C LEU A 302 0.34 5.06 11.39
N LYS A 303 0.09 6.30 11.82
CA LYS A 303 -1.16 6.66 12.50
C LYS A 303 -2.28 6.76 11.47
N ILE A 304 -3.32 5.96 11.60
CA ILE A 304 -4.42 5.90 10.61
C ILE A 304 -5.77 5.74 11.29
N PHE A 305 -6.77 6.42 10.75
CA PHE A 305 -8.16 6.21 11.11
C PHE A 305 -8.74 5.02 10.34
N LEU A 306 -8.82 3.83 10.95
CA LEU A 306 -9.27 2.58 10.32
C LEU A 306 -10.80 2.40 10.29
N PRO A 307 -11.38 1.83 9.21
CA PRO A 307 -12.79 1.46 9.18
C PRO A 307 -13.23 0.66 10.41
N ASN A 308 -14.45 0.89 10.90
CA ASN A 308 -14.93 0.25 12.14
C ASN A 308 -14.90 -1.27 12.10
N HIS A 309 -15.08 -1.89 10.93
CA HIS A 309 -15.07 -3.34 10.77
C HIS A 309 -13.67 -3.97 10.86
N LEU A 310 -12.59 -3.17 10.77
CA LEU A 310 -11.22 -3.63 10.96
C LEU A 310 -10.72 -3.45 12.40
N LEU A 311 -11.44 -2.66 13.20
CA LEU A 311 -11.11 -2.51 14.61
C LEU A 311 -11.56 -3.76 15.38
N PRO A 312 -10.76 -4.26 16.33
CA PRO A 312 -11.23 -5.31 17.23
C PRO A 312 -12.47 -4.83 17.96
N SER A 313 -13.46 -5.70 18.11
CA SER A 313 -14.68 -5.44 18.89
C SER A 313 -14.27 -4.89 20.25
N LYS A 314 -14.79 -3.71 20.64
CA LYS A 314 -14.62 -3.24 22.02
C LYS A 314 -15.30 -4.28 22.93
N MET A 315 -14.51 -5.01 23.72
CA MET A 315 -15.02 -5.79 24.84
C MET A 315 -15.59 -4.86 25.91
#